data_AF-A0A4Z1CJJ8-F1
#
_entry.id   AF-A0A4Z1CJJ8-F1
#
_cell.length_a   1.000
_cell.length_b   1.000
_cell.length_c   1.000
_cell.angle_alpha   90.00
_cell.angle_beta   90.00
_cell.angle_gamma   90.00
#
_symmetry.space_group_name_H-M   'P 1'
#
loop_
_entity.id
_entity.type
_entity.pdbx_description
1 polymer ?
#
loop_
_entity_poly.entity_id
_entity_poly.type
_entity_poly.pdbx_seq_one_letter_code
_entity_poly.pdbx_strand_id
1 'polypeptide(L)'
;MSQKSDRRQAREAIATYHEAKLAELLAHVAEAIDRFRSGELEAFDVDEVLFQYSRAAKELWKFCNIGNVQITARQVHEGPPIDWWERGAPKRARRPANEVPTSESG
;
A
#
# COMPACT_ATOMS: atom_id res chain seq x y z
N MET A 1 -6.38 32.42 -14.76
CA MET A 1 -5.57 31.19 -14.95
C MET A 1 -6.20 30.39 -16.07
N SER A 2 -5.42 29.77 -16.96
CA SER A 2 -5.95 28.99 -18.08
C SER A 2 -6.23 27.54 -17.64
N GLN A 3 -7.28 26.91 -18.14
CA GLN A 3 -7.61 25.50 -17.86
C GLN A 3 -6.44 24.53 -18.12
N LYS A 4 -5.53 24.86 -19.04
CA LYS A 4 -4.29 24.10 -19.29
C LYS A 4 -3.30 24.20 -18.12
N SER A 5 -3.20 25.37 -17.50
CA SER A 5 -2.37 25.62 -16.32
C SER A 5 -2.88 24.82 -15.13
N ASP A 6 -4.20 24.81 -14.91
CA ASP A 6 -4.83 24.09 -13.80
C ASP A 6 -4.66 22.57 -13.93
N ARG A 7 -4.69 22.05 -15.17
CA ARG A 7 -4.38 20.64 -15.45
C ARG A 7 -2.92 20.26 -15.28
N ARG A 8 -2.00 21.20 -15.46
CA ARG A 8 -0.58 20.94 -15.19
C ARG A 8 -0.32 20.90 -13.70
N GLN A 9 -0.82 21.89 -12.97
CA GLN A 9 -0.69 21.97 -11.52
C GLN A 9 -1.30 20.75 -10.82
N ALA A 10 -2.47 20.30 -11.25
CA ALA A 10 -3.08 19.08 -10.71
C ALA A 10 -2.22 17.82 -10.90
N ARG A 11 -1.53 17.68 -12.05
CA ARG A 11 -0.62 16.55 -12.28
C ARG A 11 0.61 16.61 -11.40
N GLU A 12 1.16 17.80 -11.22
CA GLU A 12 2.33 18.01 -10.36
C GLU A 12 2.00 17.68 -8.90
N ALA A 13 0.85 18.14 -8.41
CA ALA A 13 0.36 17.80 -7.08
C ALA A 13 0.21 16.27 -6.88
N ILE A 14 -0.36 15.57 -7.88
CA ILE A 14 -0.48 14.11 -7.84
C ILE A 14 0.89 13.43 -7.88
N ALA A 15 1.84 13.92 -8.67
CA ALA A 15 3.18 13.34 -8.76
C ALA A 15 3.93 13.46 -7.43
N THR A 16 3.92 14.64 -6.81
CA THR A 16 4.52 14.86 -5.48
C THR A 16 3.86 13.98 -4.42
N TYR A 17 2.53 13.88 -4.44
CA TYR A 17 1.81 12.98 -3.53
C TYR A 17 2.19 11.51 -3.74
N HIS A 18 2.25 11.08 -5.00
CA HIS A 18 2.58 9.70 -5.36
C HIS A 18 3.98 9.32 -4.88
N GLU A 19 4.97 10.19 -5.11
CA GLU A 19 6.35 9.98 -4.66
C GLU A 19 6.43 9.89 -3.12
N ALA A 20 5.80 10.83 -2.41
CA ALA A 20 5.79 10.84 -0.95
C ALA A 20 5.17 9.56 -0.37
N LYS A 21 4.02 9.14 -0.89
CA LYS A 21 3.35 7.91 -0.44
C LYS A 21 4.09 6.64 -0.84
N LEU A 22 4.78 6.64 -1.98
CA LEU A 22 5.64 5.52 -2.35
C LEU A 22 6.84 5.40 -1.40
N ALA A 23 7.43 6.52 -0.99
CA ALA A 23 8.52 6.52 0.00
C ALA A 23 8.07 5.96 1.36
N GLU A 24 6.87 6.31 1.83
CA GLU A 24 6.28 5.71 3.05
C GLU A 24 6.12 4.19 2.92
N LEU A 25 5.64 3.70 1.77
CA LEU A 25 5.51 2.26 1.51
C LEU A 25 6.88 1.55 1.47
N LEU A 26 7.90 2.18 0.86
CA LEU A 26 9.25 1.65 0.83
C LEU A 26 9.90 1.62 2.22
N ALA A 27 9.52 2.52 3.13
CA ALA A 27 10.02 2.50 4.50
C ALA A 27 9.63 1.22 5.24
N HIS A 28 8.40 0.70 5.05
CA HIS A 28 7.98 -0.59 5.61
C HIS A 28 8.83 -1.76 5.10
N VAL A 29 9.19 -1.73 3.81
CA VAL A 29 10.06 -2.75 3.21
C VAL A 29 11.49 -2.65 3.76
N ALA A 30 12.02 -1.43 3.86
CA ALA A 30 13.34 -1.19 4.42
C ALA A 30 13.44 -1.71 5.86
N GLU A 31 12.45 -1.39 6.71
CA GLU A 31 12.37 -1.88 8.08
C GLU A 31 12.35 -3.43 8.12
N ALA A 32 11.53 -4.08 7.30
CA ALA A 32 11.47 -5.54 7.26
C ALA A 32 12.79 -6.17 6.80
N ILE A 33 13.48 -5.57 5.83
CA ILE A 33 14.80 -6.03 5.39
C ILE A 33 15.83 -5.88 6.50
N ASP A 34 15.82 -4.76 7.23
CA ASP A 34 16.76 -4.55 8.33
C ASP A 34 16.51 -5.53 9.49
N ARG A 35 15.24 -5.82 9.80
CA ARG A 35 14.86 -6.84 10.78
C ARG A 35 15.21 -8.27 10.33
N PHE A 36 15.13 -8.56 9.04
CA PHE A 36 15.61 -9.83 8.50
C PHE A 36 17.13 -9.96 8.65
N ARG A 37 17.88 -8.88 8.37
CA ARG A 37 19.34 -8.85 8.54
C ARG A 37 19.76 -8.99 10.01
N SER A 38 18.95 -8.52 10.96
CA SER A 38 19.18 -8.72 12.39
C SER A 38 18.76 -10.11 12.89
N GLY A 39 18.06 -10.90 12.07
CA GLY A 39 17.53 -12.21 12.46
C GLY A 39 16.21 -12.15 13.23
N GLU A 40 15.54 -11.00 13.27
CA GLU A 40 14.23 -10.83 13.92
C GLU A 40 13.05 -11.30 13.06
N LEU A 41 13.21 -11.28 11.73
CA LEU A 41 12.24 -11.78 10.78
C LEU A 41 12.84 -12.95 9.99
N GLU A 42 12.02 -13.96 9.73
CA GLU A 42 12.36 -15.03 8.81
C GLU A 42 12.02 -14.63 7.37
N ALA A 43 12.54 -15.37 6.40
CA ALA A 43 12.33 -15.06 4.98
C ALA A 43 10.84 -14.99 4.58
N PHE A 44 9.99 -15.83 5.18
CA PHE A 44 8.54 -15.81 4.93
C PHE A 44 7.84 -14.56 5.49
N ASP A 45 8.30 -14.02 6.62
CA ASP A 45 7.73 -12.81 7.19
C ASP A 45 8.05 -11.59 6.29
N VAL A 46 9.27 -11.54 5.75
CA VAL A 46 9.67 -10.50 4.78
C VAL A 46 8.86 -10.61 3.49
N ASP A 47 8.65 -11.83 3.00
CA ASP A 47 7.85 -12.07 1.80
C ASP A 47 6.41 -11.58 1.97
N GLU A 48 5.79 -11.78 3.13
CA GLU A 48 4.47 -11.23 3.44
C GLU A 48 4.44 -9.69 3.39
N VAL A 49 5.47 -9.03 3.95
CA VAL A 49 5.63 -7.56 3.86
C VAL A 49 5.75 -7.11 2.40
N LEU A 50 6.56 -7.80 1.58
CA LEU A 50 6.72 -7.49 0.16
C LEU A 50 5.43 -7.67 -0.64
N PHE A 51 4.62 -8.67 -0.28
CA PHE A 51 3.29 -8.87 -0.86
C PHE A 51 2.34 -7.73 -0.50
N GLN A 52 2.30 -7.31 0.78
CA GLN A 52 1.49 -6.18 1.20
C GLN A 52 1.94 -4.87 0.53
N TYR A 53 3.25 -4.62 0.46
CA TYR A 53 3.83 -3.49 -0.29
C TYR A 53 3.35 -3.48 -1.74
N SER A 54 3.45 -4.61 -2.44
CA SER A 54 3.08 -4.71 -3.85
C SER A 54 1.60 -4.38 -4.08
N ARG A 55 0.73 -4.78 -3.14
CA ARG A 55 -0.70 -4.47 -3.18
C ARG A 55 -0.98 -3.01 -2.86
N ALA A 56 -0.32 -2.46 -1.83
CA ALA A 56 -0.43 -1.06 -1.45
C ALA A 56 0.01 -0.13 -2.59
N ALA A 57 1.18 -0.37 -3.16
CA ALA A 57 1.73 0.38 -4.28
C ALA A 57 0.82 0.31 -5.52
N LYS A 58 0.20 -0.85 -5.77
CA LYS A 58 -0.79 -1.00 -6.85
C LYS A 58 -2.04 -0.14 -6.63
N GLU A 59 -2.59 -0.11 -5.42
CA GLU A 59 -3.76 0.72 -5.12
C GLU A 59 -3.43 2.21 -5.19
N LEU A 60 -2.25 2.62 -4.68
CA LEU A 60 -1.73 3.97 -4.81
C LEU A 60 -1.58 4.38 -6.29
N TRP A 61 -0.98 3.53 -7.11
CA TRP A 61 -0.82 3.78 -8.54
C TRP A 61 -2.18 3.97 -9.23
N LYS A 62 -3.17 3.12 -8.94
CA LYS A 62 -4.53 3.25 -9.52
C LYS A 62 -5.16 4.59 -9.17
N PHE A 63 -5.08 4.99 -7.90
CA PHE A 63 -5.63 6.25 -7.43
C PHE A 63 -5.02 7.45 -8.15
N CYS A 64 -3.70 7.45 -8.32
CA CYS A 64 -2.99 8.54 -8.98
C CYS A 64 -3.21 8.59 -10.51
N ASN A 65 -3.46 7.44 -11.17
CA ASN A 65 -3.36 7.35 -12.64
C ASN A 65 -4.67 7.05 -13.39
N ILE A 66 -5.71 6.50 -12.75
CA ILE A 66 -6.94 6.08 -13.45
C ILE A 66 -8.04 7.16 -13.40
N GLY A 67 -8.10 7.94 -12.32
CA GLY A 67 -9.17 8.90 -12.07
C GLY A 67 -9.08 10.20 -12.88
N ASN A 68 -10.09 11.07 -12.70
CA ASN A 68 -10.01 12.43 -13.22
C ASN A 68 -8.97 13.22 -12.42
N VAL A 69 -7.94 13.71 -13.12
CA VAL A 69 -6.81 14.45 -12.53
C VAL A 69 -7.21 15.60 -11.60
N GLN A 70 -8.28 16.34 -11.88
CA GLN A 70 -8.71 17.46 -11.04
C GLN A 70 -9.41 16.96 -9.76
N ILE A 71 -10.22 15.91 -9.88
CA ILE A 71 -10.89 15.28 -8.73
C ILE A 71 -9.86 14.62 -7.82
N THR A 72 -8.91 13.87 -8.40
CA THR A 72 -7.82 13.24 -7.64
C THR A 72 -6.95 14.29 -6.96
N ALA A 73 -6.55 15.38 -7.64
CA ALA A 73 -5.77 16.44 -7.02
C ALA A 73 -6.53 17.11 -5.86
N ARG A 74 -7.84 17.33 -6.02
CA ARG A 74 -8.68 17.82 -4.92
C ARG A 74 -8.70 16.84 -3.74
N GLN A 75 -8.84 15.54 -3.99
CA GLN A 75 -8.80 14.52 -2.94
C GLN A 75 -7.42 14.45 -2.25
N VAL A 76 -6.33 14.66 -2.98
CA VAL A 76 -4.98 14.75 -2.41
C VAL A 76 -4.85 15.92 -1.43
N HIS A 77 -5.47 17.07 -1.73
CA HIS A 77 -5.37 18.28 -0.90
C HIS A 77 -6.40 18.35 0.24
N GLU A 78 -7.64 17.93 -0.02
CA GLU A 78 -8.79 18.14 0.88
C GLU A 78 -9.33 16.83 1.47
N GLY A 79 -8.94 15.68 0.89
CA GLY A 79 -9.43 14.39 1.33
C GLY A 79 -8.80 13.95 2.65
N PRO A 80 -9.46 13.02 3.36
CA PRO A 80 -8.85 12.39 4.53
C PRO A 80 -7.55 11.67 4.13
N PRO A 81 -6.56 11.57 5.04
CA PRO A 81 -5.38 10.75 4.81
C PRO A 81 -5.77 9.32 4.46
N ILE A 82 -5.15 8.77 3.42
CA ILE A 82 -5.33 7.38 3.01
C ILE A 82 -4.13 6.59 3.55
N ASP A 83 -4.41 5.61 4.38
CA ASP A 83 -3.43 4.60 4.77
C ASP A 83 -3.29 3.58 3.62
N TRP A 84 -2.27 3.79 2.80
CA TRP A 84 -1.98 2.91 1.67
C TRP A 84 -1.47 1.55 2.11
N TRP A 85 -0.77 1.47 3.25
CA TRP A 85 -0.27 0.22 3.79
C TRP A 85 -1.43 -0.70 4.15
N GLU A 86 -2.38 -0.20 4.92
CA GLU A 86 -3.60 -0.94 5.29
C GLU A 86 -4.45 -1.28 4.06
N ARG A 87 -4.50 -0.41 3.05
CA ARG A 87 -5.20 -0.70 1.79
C ARG A 87 -4.61 -1.90 1.05
N GLY A 88 -3.32 -2.13 1.21
CA GLY A 88 -2.59 -3.28 0.68
C GLY A 88 -2.75 -4.55 1.51
N ALA A 89 -3.25 -4.46 2.74
CA ALA A 89 -3.29 -5.58 3.68
C ALA A 89 -4.03 -6.81 3.10
N PRO A 90 -3.55 -8.02 3.40
CA PRO A 90 -4.27 -9.23 3.06
C PRO A 90 -5.67 -9.17 3.67
N LYS A 91 -6.69 -9.47 2.86
CA LYS A 91 -8.04 -9.67 3.40
C LYS A 91 -7.94 -10.90 4.27
N ARG A 92 -8.03 -10.76 5.59
CA ARG A 92 -8.09 -11.90 6.50
C ARG A 92 -9.26 -12.77 6.05
N ALA A 93 -8.95 -13.89 5.39
CA ALA A 93 -9.94 -14.93 5.21
C ALA A 93 -10.37 -15.32 6.62
N ARG A 94 -11.68 -15.31 6.90
CA ARG A 94 -12.20 -15.99 8.10
C ARG A 94 -11.74 -17.43 7.99
N ARG A 95 -10.66 -17.80 8.69
CA ARG A 95 -10.38 -19.21 8.99
C ARG A 95 -11.53 -19.63 9.90
N PRO A 96 -12.42 -20.57 9.51
CA PRO A 96 -13.34 -21.11 10.48
C PRO A 96 -12.51 -21.75 11.58
N ALA A 97 -12.68 -21.26 12.81
CA ALA A 97 -12.10 -21.87 13.99
C ALA A 97 -12.83 -23.20 14.25
N ASN A 98 -12.52 -24.23 13.48
CA ASN A 98 -12.74 -25.63 13.81
C ASN A 98 -12.20 -26.51 12.69
N GLU A 99 -10.94 -26.91 12.83
CA GLU A 99 -10.47 -28.21 12.37
C GLU A 99 -9.40 -28.63 13.39
N VAL A 100 -9.86 -29.30 14.45
CA VAL A 100 -9.00 -30.07 15.32
C VAL A 100 -8.51 -31.26 14.47
N PRO A 101 -7.20 -31.51 14.33
CA PRO A 101 -6.74 -32.73 13.71
C PRO A 101 -7.09 -33.88 14.66
N THR A 102 -8.10 -34.68 14.33
CA THR A 102 -8.24 -35.99 14.95
C THR A 102 -7.11 -36.86 14.44
N SER A 103 -6.07 -36.96 15.27
CA SER A 103 -5.16 -38.09 15.26
C SER A 103 -5.99 -39.35 15.49
N GLU A 104 -6.28 -40.11 14.44
CA GLU A 104 -6.62 -41.53 14.59
C GLU A 104 -5.35 -42.34 14.38
N SER A 105 -4.81 -42.80 15.50
CA SER A 105 -3.98 -44.00 15.58
C SER A 105 -4.91 -45.21 15.63
N GLY A 106 -4.71 -46.16 14.73
CA GLY A 106 -5.39 -47.45 14.67
C GLY A 106 -4.71 -48.36 13.64
#